data_AF-Q6WCC1-F1
#
_entry.id   AF-Q6WCC1-F1
#
_cell.length_a   1.000
_cell.length_b   1.000
_cell.length_c   1.000
_cell.angle_alpha   90.00
_cell.angle_beta   90.00
_cell.angle_gamma   90.00
#
_symmetry.space_group_name_H-M   'P 1'
#
loop_
_entity.id
_entity.type
_entity.pdbx_description
1 polymer ?
#
loop_
_entity_poly.entity_id
_entity_poly.type
_entity_poly.pdbx_seq_one_letter_code
_entity_poly.pdbx_strand_id
1 'polypeptide(L)'
;SLTGEQMYYQYRAEDDDGCDEAERDAHPQAGAQRYPVAVWYGNRQAARTLPALVSTPSMDSWLFILVFDYGERSSVLSEAPVWQTPGSGEWLCRQDCFSGYEFGFNLRTRRLCRQVLMFHYLDVLTGSSGANDAPALISRLLLDYRENPSLSLLENVHQVAYESDG
;
A
#
# COMPACT_ATOMS: atom_id res chain seq x y z
N SER A 1 20.78 8.71 -2.85
CA SER A 1 22.04 8.73 -2.06
C SER A 1 23.18 9.24 -2.93
N LEU A 2 24.39 9.42 -2.37
CA LEU A 2 25.58 9.79 -3.16
C LEU A 2 25.94 8.75 -4.24
N THR A 3 25.58 7.49 -4.02
CA THR A 3 25.77 6.36 -4.95
C THR A 3 24.69 6.28 -6.04
N GLY A 4 23.65 7.13 -5.98
CA GLY A 4 22.56 7.12 -6.94
C GLY A 4 21.46 6.10 -6.63
N GLU A 5 21.44 5.54 -5.41
CA GLU A 5 20.31 4.76 -4.90
C GLU A 5 19.15 5.69 -4.53
N GLN A 6 17.93 5.24 -4.77
CA GLN A 6 16.73 6.03 -4.62
C GLN A 6 15.64 5.24 -3.89
N MET A 7 14.72 6.00 -3.29
CA MET A 7 13.46 5.50 -2.73
C MET A 7 12.36 6.41 -3.24
N TYR A 8 11.27 5.82 -3.74
CA TYR A 8 10.10 6.54 -4.22
C TYR A 8 8.87 6.15 -3.40
N TYR A 9 8.19 7.14 -2.84
CA TYR A 9 7.02 6.96 -1.98
C TYR A 9 5.77 7.31 -2.78
N GLN A 10 4.89 6.33 -2.95
CA GLN A 10 3.63 6.49 -3.65
C GLN A 10 2.49 6.60 -2.64
N TYR A 11 1.58 7.54 -2.90
CA TYR A 11 0.40 7.78 -2.07
C TYR A 11 -0.88 7.68 -2.88
N ARG A 12 -1.96 7.20 -2.26
CA ARG A 12 -3.33 7.26 -2.80
C ARG A 12 -4.11 8.36 -2.08
N ALA A 13 -4.90 9.11 -2.84
CA ALA A 13 -5.83 10.10 -2.32
C ALA A 13 -7.04 9.41 -1.70
N GLU A 14 -7.56 9.96 -0.59
CA GLU A 14 -8.85 9.53 -0.05
C GLU A 14 -9.96 9.68 -1.10
N ASP A 15 -10.91 8.74 -1.08
CA ASP A 15 -12.04 8.68 -1.98
C ASP A 15 -13.26 8.08 -1.28
N ASP A 16 -14.34 7.84 -2.03
CA ASP A 16 -15.60 7.29 -1.53
C ASP A 16 -15.69 5.76 -1.65
N ASP A 17 -14.64 5.07 -2.12
CA ASP A 17 -14.68 3.61 -2.30
C ASP A 17 -14.94 2.92 -0.96
N GLY A 18 -15.79 1.89 -0.94
CA GLY A 18 -16.13 1.16 0.29
C GLY A 18 -16.93 1.95 1.34
N CYS A 19 -17.31 3.21 1.08
CA CYS A 19 -18.16 4.00 1.97
C CYS A 19 -19.65 3.74 1.70
N ASP A 20 -20.47 3.76 2.76
CA ASP A 20 -21.92 3.75 2.61
C ASP A 20 -22.46 5.12 2.16
N GLU A 21 -23.75 5.17 1.80
CA GLU A 21 -24.40 6.41 1.34
C GLU A 21 -24.41 7.49 2.43
N ALA A 22 -24.59 7.11 3.70
CA ALA A 22 -24.64 8.04 4.81
C ALA A 22 -23.31 8.79 5.02
N GLU A 23 -22.18 8.08 4.94
CA GLU A 23 -20.84 8.68 5.01
C GLU A 23 -20.57 9.62 3.85
N ARG A 24 -20.96 9.23 2.63
CA ARG A 24 -20.73 10.03 1.41
C ARG A 24 -21.53 11.33 1.43
N ASP A 25 -22.79 11.26 1.85
CA ASP A 25 -23.68 12.42 1.93
C ASP A 25 -23.28 13.37 3.07
N ALA A 26 -22.83 12.84 4.22
CA ALA A 26 -22.39 13.65 5.35
C ALA A 26 -21.04 14.35 5.10
N HIS A 27 -20.17 13.77 4.26
CA HIS A 27 -18.82 14.24 4.02
C HIS A 27 -18.50 14.37 2.52
N PRO A 28 -19.18 15.29 1.80
CA PRO A 28 -18.88 15.54 0.39
C PRO A 28 -17.47 16.13 0.24
N GLN A 29 -16.81 15.81 -0.88
CA GLN A 29 -15.49 16.35 -1.23
C GLN A 29 -14.36 16.01 -0.22
N ALA A 30 -14.43 14.83 0.39
CA ALA A 30 -13.49 14.36 1.41
C ALA A 30 -12.12 13.85 0.88
N GLY A 31 -11.64 14.32 -0.28
CA GLY A 31 -10.47 13.77 -0.97
C GLY A 31 -9.10 14.30 -0.53
N ALA A 32 -9.01 15.01 0.60
CA ALA A 32 -7.79 15.72 1.01
C ALA A 32 -6.71 14.79 1.60
N GLN A 33 -7.12 13.74 2.31
CA GLN A 33 -6.19 12.84 3.02
C GLN A 33 -5.37 11.99 2.04
N ARG A 34 -4.15 11.60 2.45
CA ARG A 34 -3.22 10.80 1.65
C ARG A 34 -2.73 9.60 2.46
N TYR A 35 -2.68 8.45 1.80
CA TYR A 35 -2.24 7.19 2.41
C TYR A 35 -1.05 6.64 1.64
N PRO A 36 0.07 6.28 2.28
CA PRO A 36 1.17 5.59 1.59
C PRO A 36 0.65 4.25 1.08
N VAL A 37 0.82 3.96 -0.21
CA VAL A 37 0.41 2.67 -0.79
C VAL A 37 1.59 1.82 -1.23
N ALA A 38 2.72 2.45 -1.52
CA ALA A 38 3.96 1.74 -1.78
C ALA A 38 5.22 2.57 -1.50
N VAL A 39 6.28 1.88 -1.11
CA VAL A 39 7.66 2.38 -1.15
C VAL A 39 8.44 1.52 -2.14
N TRP A 40 8.94 2.15 -3.18
CA TRP A 40 9.72 1.54 -4.23
C TRP A 40 11.20 1.84 -3.98
N TYR A 41 12.04 0.81 -3.95
CA TYR A 41 13.48 0.99 -3.67
C TYR A 41 14.35 -0.06 -4.34
N GLY A 42 15.67 0.15 -4.31
CA GLY A 42 16.61 -0.64 -5.09
C GLY A 42 16.41 -0.38 -6.59
N ASN A 43 16.53 0.88 -7.01
CA ASN A 43 16.45 1.24 -8.43
C ASN A 43 17.49 0.47 -9.24
N ARG A 44 17.04 -0.18 -10.33
CA ARG A 44 17.88 -1.03 -11.18
C ARG A 44 19.01 -0.25 -11.87
N GLN A 45 18.77 1.03 -12.16
CA GLN A 45 19.75 1.94 -12.73
C GLN A 45 20.04 3.08 -11.74
N ALA A 46 21.31 3.24 -11.35
CA ALA A 46 21.75 4.34 -10.50
C ALA A 46 21.44 5.70 -11.15
N ALA A 47 20.81 6.60 -10.41
CA ALA A 47 20.41 7.91 -10.90
C ALA A 47 20.56 8.99 -9.82
N ARG A 48 20.94 10.20 -10.24
CA ARG A 48 21.03 11.38 -9.35
C ARG A 48 19.85 12.33 -9.49
N THR A 49 19.09 12.22 -10.58
CA THR A 49 17.84 12.96 -10.75
C THR A 49 16.73 12.23 -10.00
N LEU A 50 15.99 12.95 -9.16
CA LEU A 50 14.87 12.39 -8.41
C LEU A 50 13.71 12.07 -9.37
N PRO A 51 13.12 10.85 -9.35
CA PRO A 51 12.10 10.44 -10.32
C PRO A 51 10.88 11.38 -10.32
N ALA A 52 10.45 11.79 -9.12
CA ALA A 52 9.30 12.69 -8.93
C ALA A 52 9.44 14.07 -9.61
N LEU A 53 10.64 14.48 -10.02
CA LEU A 53 10.88 15.74 -10.74
C LEU A 53 10.78 15.60 -12.27
N VAL A 54 10.76 14.37 -12.79
CA VAL A 54 10.79 14.08 -14.23
C VAL A 54 9.47 13.45 -14.67
N SER A 55 9.14 12.30 -14.08
CA SER A 55 7.93 11.54 -14.37
C SER A 55 7.72 10.48 -13.30
N THR A 56 6.49 9.96 -13.17
CA THR A 56 6.26 8.76 -12.36
C THR A 56 7.18 7.63 -12.86
N PRO A 57 8.03 7.05 -12.00
CA PRO A 57 8.91 5.96 -12.40
C PRO A 57 8.08 4.73 -12.76
N SER A 58 8.54 3.96 -13.74
CA SER A 58 7.92 2.68 -14.09
C SER A 58 8.16 1.66 -12.98
N MET A 59 7.21 0.72 -12.79
CA MET A 59 7.29 -0.31 -11.74
C MET A 59 8.50 -1.23 -11.92
N ASP A 60 8.85 -1.54 -13.18
CA ASP A 60 10.01 -2.33 -13.58
C ASP A 60 11.36 -1.65 -13.30
N SER A 61 11.37 -0.38 -12.86
CA SER A 61 12.62 0.33 -12.55
C SER A 61 13.19 -0.04 -11.18
N TRP A 62 12.48 -0.85 -10.41
CA TRP A 62 12.78 -1.17 -9.01
C TRP A 62 13.00 -2.67 -8.81
N LEU A 63 13.75 -3.03 -7.77
CA LEU A 63 13.99 -4.42 -7.38
C LEU A 63 13.09 -4.85 -6.21
N PHE A 64 12.74 -3.90 -5.34
CA PHE A 64 12.03 -4.16 -4.10
C PHE A 64 10.85 -3.19 -3.95
N ILE A 65 9.74 -3.71 -3.43
CA ILE A 65 8.48 -2.99 -3.30
C ILE A 65 7.87 -3.32 -1.94
N LEU A 66 7.69 -2.31 -1.11
CA LEU A 66 6.95 -2.42 0.14
C LEU A 66 5.55 -1.86 -0.07
N VAL A 67 4.53 -2.70 -0.08
CA VAL A 67 3.13 -2.33 -0.33
C VAL A 67 2.38 -2.19 0.99
N PHE A 68 1.53 -1.17 1.08
CA PHE A 68 0.58 -0.97 2.16
C PHE A 68 -0.82 -1.23 1.62
N ASP A 69 -1.47 -2.25 2.16
CA ASP A 69 -2.81 -2.68 1.83
C ASP A 69 -3.78 -2.13 2.89
N TYR A 70 -4.91 -1.59 2.44
CA TYR A 70 -5.99 -0.99 3.22
C TYR A 70 -7.28 -1.82 3.15
N GLY A 71 -7.15 -3.11 2.81
CA GLY A 71 -8.25 -4.06 2.71
C GLY A 71 -8.66 -4.40 1.28
N GLU A 72 -7.85 -4.02 0.27
CA GLU A 72 -8.05 -4.44 -1.11
C GLU A 72 -7.85 -5.95 -1.31
N ARG A 73 -7.12 -6.60 -0.40
CA ARG A 73 -6.81 -8.04 -0.45
C ARG A 73 -7.39 -8.79 0.74
N SER A 74 -7.60 -10.09 0.53
CA SER A 74 -8.02 -11.03 1.57
C SER A 74 -7.08 -10.99 2.79
N SER A 75 -7.66 -10.94 3.99
CA SER A 75 -6.94 -11.06 5.26
C SER A 75 -6.75 -12.51 5.71
N VAL A 76 -7.24 -13.49 4.94
CA VAL A 76 -7.11 -14.92 5.27
C VAL A 76 -5.64 -15.33 5.26
N LEU A 77 -5.17 -15.94 6.34
CA LEU A 77 -3.76 -16.32 6.52
C LEU A 77 -3.30 -17.40 5.53
N SER A 78 -4.17 -18.36 5.21
CA SER A 78 -3.89 -19.45 4.26
C SER A 78 -3.87 -19.01 2.79
N GLU A 79 -4.20 -17.75 2.50
CA GLU A 79 -4.20 -17.21 1.15
C GLU A 79 -3.02 -16.25 0.98
N ALA A 80 -2.04 -16.62 0.15
CA ALA A 80 -0.92 -15.76 -0.17
C ALA A 80 -1.39 -14.56 -1.01
N PRO A 81 -1.14 -13.31 -0.58
CA PRO A 81 -1.44 -12.13 -1.39
C PRO A 81 -0.72 -12.17 -2.75
N VAL A 82 -1.49 -12.17 -3.83
CA VAL A 82 -0.94 -12.07 -5.19
C VAL A 82 -0.51 -10.63 -5.49
N TRP A 83 0.43 -10.50 -6.43
CA TRP A 83 0.83 -9.19 -6.93
C TRP A 83 -0.36 -8.46 -7.56
N GLN A 84 -0.53 -7.21 -7.17
CA GLN A 84 -1.47 -6.27 -7.75
C GLN A 84 -0.88 -4.87 -7.61
N THR A 85 -1.08 -4.02 -8.62
CA THR A 85 -0.60 -2.64 -8.64
C THR A 85 -0.98 -1.90 -7.34
N PRO A 86 -0.01 -1.32 -6.60
CA PRO A 86 -0.31 -0.61 -5.36
C PRO A 86 -1.27 0.56 -5.55
N GLY A 87 -2.22 0.71 -4.63
CA GLY A 87 -3.27 1.73 -4.69
C GLY A 87 -4.35 1.47 -5.73
N SER A 88 -4.46 0.25 -6.24
CA SER A 88 -5.58 -0.19 -7.08
C SER A 88 -6.51 -1.12 -6.30
N GLY A 89 -7.76 -1.25 -6.74
CA GLY A 89 -8.79 -2.05 -6.08
C GLY A 89 -9.58 -1.25 -5.05
N GLU A 90 -10.65 -1.86 -4.56
CA GLU A 90 -11.52 -1.27 -3.53
C GLU A 90 -10.92 -1.52 -2.15
N TRP A 91 -10.57 -0.45 -1.45
CA TRP A 91 -10.15 -0.49 -0.04
C TRP A 91 -11.33 -0.35 0.92
N LEU A 92 -11.17 -0.89 2.13
CA LEU A 92 -12.23 -0.89 3.13
C LEU A 92 -12.40 0.51 3.76
N CYS A 93 -13.63 0.81 4.16
CA CYS A 93 -13.94 1.96 5.01
C CYS A 93 -13.98 1.51 6.47
N ARG A 94 -13.27 2.23 7.36
CA ARG A 94 -13.24 1.96 8.80
C ARG A 94 -14.56 2.35 9.46
N GLN A 95 -14.93 1.68 10.55
CA GLN A 95 -16.17 1.97 11.27
C GLN A 95 -16.15 3.31 12.03
N ASP A 96 -14.98 3.77 12.44
CA ASP A 96 -14.75 4.98 13.24
C ASP A 96 -14.11 6.10 12.39
N CYS A 97 -14.77 6.48 11.30
CA CYS A 97 -14.30 7.58 10.46
C CYS A 97 -14.27 8.92 11.24
N PHE A 98 -13.19 9.67 11.09
CA PHE A 98 -13.02 10.96 11.78
C PHE A 98 -12.44 12.03 10.87
N SER A 99 -12.56 13.29 11.31
CA SER A 99 -12.08 14.45 10.57
C SER A 99 -11.16 15.31 11.43
N GLY A 100 -10.01 15.69 10.86
CA GLY A 100 -9.18 16.80 11.34
C GLY A 100 -9.59 18.11 10.67
N TYR A 101 -9.46 19.23 11.37
CA TYR A 101 -9.76 20.59 10.88
C TYR A 101 -8.68 21.61 11.22
N GLU A 102 -7.54 21.15 11.74
CA GLU A 102 -6.41 21.97 12.19
C GLU A 102 -5.82 22.85 11.07
N PHE A 103 -6.07 22.52 9.80
CA PHE A 103 -5.62 23.26 8.62
C PHE A 103 -6.72 24.12 7.95
N GLY A 104 -7.90 24.23 8.58
CA GLY A 104 -9.02 25.03 8.05
C GLY A 104 -9.83 24.36 6.95
N PHE A 105 -9.59 23.08 6.67
CA PHE A 105 -10.39 22.25 5.77
C PHE A 105 -10.60 20.85 6.35
N ASN A 106 -11.58 20.11 5.84
CA ASN A 106 -11.88 18.75 6.29
C ASN A 106 -10.79 17.76 5.83
N LEU A 107 -10.04 17.20 6.78
CA LEU A 107 -9.14 16.08 6.55
C LEU A 107 -9.81 14.80 7.05
N ARG A 108 -10.68 14.22 6.20
CA ARG A 108 -11.42 12.99 6.52
C ARG A 108 -10.49 11.77 6.46
N THR A 109 -10.58 10.89 7.45
CA THR A 109 -9.82 9.64 7.51
C THR A 109 -10.77 8.45 7.53
N ARG A 110 -10.78 7.66 6.45
CA ARG A 110 -11.65 6.50 6.26
C ARG A 110 -10.90 5.17 6.21
N ARG A 111 -9.57 5.18 6.16
CA ARG A 111 -8.79 3.96 5.89
C ARG A 111 -7.99 3.48 7.10
N LEU A 112 -7.83 2.16 7.18
CA LEU A 112 -6.93 1.46 8.10
C LEU A 112 -6.02 0.57 7.27
N CYS A 113 -4.70 0.67 7.46
CA CYS A 113 -3.77 -0.25 6.82
C CYS A 113 -3.97 -1.63 7.44
N ARG A 114 -4.33 -2.62 6.62
CA ARG A 114 -4.59 -3.99 7.02
C ARG A 114 -3.36 -4.86 6.88
N GLN A 115 -2.51 -4.59 5.90
CA GLN A 115 -1.33 -5.42 5.65
C GLN A 115 -0.17 -4.59 5.12
N VAL A 116 1.05 -5.01 5.45
CA VAL A 116 2.28 -4.54 4.81
C VAL A 116 2.96 -5.73 4.13
N LEU A 117 3.16 -5.62 2.81
CA LEU A 117 3.62 -6.72 1.97
C LEU A 117 4.96 -6.38 1.34
N MET A 118 5.92 -7.28 1.43
CA MET A 118 7.23 -7.15 0.79
C MET A 118 7.25 -7.97 -0.50
N PHE A 119 7.53 -7.33 -1.63
CA PHE A 119 7.61 -7.96 -2.94
C PHE A 119 8.98 -7.71 -3.60
N HIS A 120 9.57 -8.75 -4.19
CA HIS A 120 10.86 -8.68 -4.89
C HIS A 120 10.75 -9.19 -6.33
N TYR A 121 11.49 -8.57 -7.26
CA TYR A 121 11.70 -9.10 -8.61
C TYR A 121 12.80 -10.17 -8.61
N LEU A 122 12.47 -11.40 -8.21
CA LEU A 122 13.44 -12.50 -8.02
C LEU A 122 14.18 -12.90 -9.29
N ASP A 123 13.51 -12.95 -10.45
CA ASP A 123 14.16 -13.31 -11.72
C ASP A 123 15.27 -12.31 -12.08
N VAL A 124 14.99 -11.02 -11.88
CA VAL A 124 15.95 -9.94 -12.11
C VAL A 124 17.12 -10.01 -11.14
N LEU A 125 16.85 -10.32 -9.86
CA LEU A 125 17.90 -10.49 -8.84
C LEU A 125 18.79 -11.70 -9.09
N THR A 126 18.25 -12.78 -9.66
CA THR A 126 19.01 -13.99 -10.00
C THR A 126 19.68 -13.91 -11.38
N GLY A 127 19.42 -12.86 -12.16
CA GLY A 127 19.94 -12.72 -13.53
C GLY A 127 19.24 -13.63 -14.54
N SER A 128 18.12 -14.25 -14.16
CA SER A 128 17.32 -15.10 -15.04
C SER A 128 16.49 -14.23 -15.99
N SER A 129 16.57 -14.46 -17.30
CA SER A 129 15.72 -13.80 -18.30
C SER A 129 14.34 -14.46 -18.40
N GLY A 130 13.76 -14.83 -17.24
CA GLY A 130 12.51 -15.56 -17.12
C GLY A 130 11.30 -14.73 -17.57
N ALA A 131 10.29 -15.41 -18.10
CA ALA A 131 9.08 -14.81 -18.68
C ALA A 131 8.10 -14.21 -17.65
N ASN A 132 8.40 -14.26 -16.35
CA ASN A 132 7.51 -13.78 -15.30
C ASN A 132 8.02 -12.48 -14.69
N ASP A 133 7.63 -11.36 -15.29
CA ASP A 133 7.98 -10.01 -14.85
C ASP A 133 7.10 -9.51 -13.69
N ALA A 134 6.51 -10.42 -12.91
CA ALA A 134 5.73 -10.09 -11.73
C ALA A 134 6.58 -10.31 -10.47
N PRO A 135 6.59 -9.37 -9.52
CA PRO A 135 7.37 -9.53 -8.31
C PRO A 135 6.72 -10.57 -7.38
N ALA A 136 7.56 -11.37 -6.72
CA ALA A 136 7.14 -12.41 -5.79
C ALA A 136 6.98 -11.86 -4.37
N LEU A 137 5.95 -12.34 -3.65
CA LEU A 137 5.77 -12.03 -2.23
C LEU A 137 6.86 -12.70 -1.40
N ILE A 138 7.50 -11.95 -0.52
CA ILE A 138 8.60 -12.42 0.34
C ILE A 138 8.19 -12.46 1.80
N SER A 139 7.44 -11.46 2.25
CA SER A 139 6.97 -11.37 3.64
C SER A 139 5.66 -10.60 3.69
N ARG A 140 4.78 -11.02 4.59
CA ARG A 140 3.51 -10.37 4.90
C ARG A 140 3.50 -10.00 6.37
N LEU A 141 3.11 -8.77 6.67
CA LEU A 141 2.73 -8.32 7.99
C LEU A 141 1.22 -8.08 7.98
N LEU A 142 0.44 -8.86 8.70
CA LEU A 142 -1.01 -8.70 8.83
C LEU A 142 -1.33 -7.95 10.13
N LEU A 143 -2.21 -6.96 10.05
CA LEU A 143 -2.60 -6.08 11.15
C LEU A 143 -4.08 -6.31 11.47
N ASP A 144 -4.35 -6.89 12.65
CA ASP A 144 -5.71 -7.17 13.08
C ASP A 144 -6.22 -6.11 14.05
N TYR A 145 -7.35 -5.52 13.70
CA TYR A 145 -8.00 -4.47 14.46
C TYR A 145 -9.27 -5.00 15.12
N ARG A 146 -9.47 -4.65 16.39
CA ARG A 146 -10.81 -4.64 16.98
C ARG A 146 -11.50 -3.35 16.60
N GLU A 147 -12.29 -3.41 15.54
CA GLU A 147 -13.06 -2.29 15.03
C GLU A 147 -14.38 -2.12 15.78
N ASN A 148 -14.74 -0.87 16.05
CA ASN A 148 -16.07 -0.47 16.47
C ASN A 148 -16.30 0.98 16.03
N PRO A 149 -17.55 1.47 16.03
CA PRO A 149 -17.87 2.81 15.54
C PRO A 149 -17.24 3.98 16.33
N SER A 150 -16.64 3.75 17.50
CA SER A 150 -16.04 4.81 18.33
C SER A 150 -14.51 4.87 18.21
N LEU A 151 -13.85 3.71 18.18
CA LEU A 151 -12.39 3.61 18.08
C LEU A 151 -11.97 2.21 17.63
N SER A 152 -11.20 2.14 16.56
CA SER A 152 -10.54 0.92 16.10
C SER A 152 -9.15 0.78 16.73
N LEU A 153 -8.91 -0.33 17.44
CA LEU A 153 -7.64 -0.61 18.12
C LEU A 153 -6.88 -1.73 17.39
N LEU A 154 -5.61 -1.49 17.06
CA LEU A 154 -4.71 -2.55 16.60
C LEU A 154 -4.42 -3.51 17.76
N GLU A 155 -4.81 -4.77 17.63
CA GLU A 155 -4.66 -5.78 18.69
C GLU A 155 -3.52 -6.75 18.41
N ASN A 156 -3.41 -7.21 17.16
CA ASN A 156 -2.39 -8.18 16.77
C ASN A 156 -1.64 -7.77 15.53
N VAL A 157 -0.40 -8.24 15.44
CA VAL A 157 0.45 -8.13 14.27
C VAL A 157 1.06 -9.50 14.00
N HIS A 158 0.77 -10.07 12.83
CA HIS A 158 1.26 -11.37 12.42
C HIS A 158 2.31 -11.23 11.33
N GLN A 159 3.48 -11.84 11.53
CA GLN A 159 4.47 -12.01 10.47
C GLN A 159 4.25 -13.38 9.80
N VAL A 160 4.06 -13.36 8.49
CA VAL A 160 3.71 -14.54 7.69
C VAL A 160 4.64 -14.61 6.47
N ALA A 161 5.10 -15.81 6.16
CA ALA A 161 5.79 -16.15 4.92
C ALA A 161 5.11 -17.39 4.34
N TYR A 162 5.24 -17.57 3.02
CA TYR A 162 4.62 -18.68 2.28
C TYR A 162 5.71 -19.52 1.66
N GLU A 163 5.60 -20.84 1.83
CA GLU A 163 6.49 -21.78 1.17
C GLU A 163 6.03 -22.00 -0.28
N SER A 164 6.88 -22.62 -1.09
CA SER A 164 6.59 -22.82 -2.52
C SER A 164 5.43 -23.81 -2.80
N ASP A 165 5.01 -24.57 -1.80
CA ASP A 165 3.88 -25.50 -1.84
C ASP A 165 2.55 -24.94 -1.29
N GLY A 166 2.55 -23.71 -0.76
CA GLY A 166 1.35 -23.01 -0.26
C GLY A 166 1.39 -22.73 1.24
#